data_AF-A0A2H3J6Y9-F1
#
_entry.id   AF-A0A2H3J6Y9-F1
#
_cell.length_a   1.000
_cell.length_b   1.000
_cell.length_c   1.000
_cell.angle_alpha   90.00
_cell.angle_beta   90.00
_cell.angle_gamma   90.00
#
_symmetry.space_group_name_H-M   'P 1'
#
loop_
_entity.id
_entity.type
_entity.pdbx_description
1 polymer ?
#
loop_
_entity_poly.entity_id
_entity_poly.type
_entity_poly.pdbx_seq_one_letter_code
_entity_poly.pdbx_strand_id
1 'polypeptide(L)'
;MGNCVSAQDREALQRSQEIDKQIEEDSRKFKKECKILLLGSGESGKSTIVKQMKIIHQNGYTKKELLDFRQTIYRNLLESAHNIILAMRKIGVDCVQPENRARTERILDYEVLADSAFYFAEDMARAIYELWQDPIIPTVMDRSSEFYLMDSAGYFFTEALRIGTPSYVPTETDVLRARAKSTGITETRFMLDALAIHMFDVGGQRSERKKWIHCFESVTSIIFCTALSEYDQVLLEERNQNRMEESLVLFDSVINSRWFLRTSIILFLNKIDVFKAKIPKVPLERYFKEYTGGPDINKAAKYILWRFMQANRARLSVYPHLTQATDTGNIRLVFAAVKETILQNALKDSGIL
;
A
#
# COMPACT_ATOMS: atom_id res chain seq x y z
N MET A 1 2.38 4.39 -68.78
CA MET A 1 1.13 4.45 -68.00
C MET A 1 1.43 5.24 -66.74
N GLY A 2 0.87 6.45 -66.64
CA GLY A 2 1.24 7.45 -65.64
C GLY A 2 0.58 7.19 -64.29
N ASN A 3 1.42 7.01 -63.26
CA ASN A 3 1.01 6.97 -61.86
C ASN A 3 0.82 8.40 -61.33
N CYS A 4 -0.36 8.98 -61.55
CA CYS A 4 -0.80 10.15 -60.79
C CYS A 4 -1.35 9.67 -59.45
N VAL A 5 -0.46 9.49 -58.47
CA VAL A 5 -0.84 9.36 -57.05
C VAL A 5 -1.60 10.63 -56.67
N SER A 6 -2.86 10.49 -56.24
CA SER A 6 -3.70 11.65 -55.93
C SER A 6 -3.09 12.45 -54.77
N ALA A 7 -3.40 13.74 -54.67
CA ALA A 7 -2.90 14.57 -53.55
C ALA A 7 -3.30 13.97 -52.18
N GLN A 8 -4.49 13.36 -52.11
CA GLN A 8 -4.95 12.63 -50.93
C GLN A 8 -4.10 11.40 -50.61
N ASP A 9 -3.66 10.63 -51.61
CA ASP A 9 -2.79 9.47 -51.41
C ASP A 9 -1.39 9.88 -50.94
N ARG A 10 -0.88 11.04 -51.40
CA ARG A 10 0.39 11.60 -50.91
C ARG A 10 0.30 12.06 -49.46
N GLU A 11 -0.78 12.74 -49.08
CA GLU A 11 -1.02 13.15 -47.69
C GLU A 11 -1.23 11.96 -46.76
N ALA A 12 -1.91 10.92 -47.23
CA ALA A 12 -2.10 9.67 -46.48
C ALA A 12 -0.75 8.95 -46.26
N LEU A 13 0.10 8.90 -47.29
CA LEU A 13 1.45 8.32 -47.18
C LEU A 13 2.33 9.09 -46.20
N GLN A 14 2.30 10.42 -46.24
CA GLN A 14 3.03 11.27 -45.28
C GLN A 14 2.54 11.04 -43.85
N ARG A 15 1.23 11.02 -43.62
CA ARG A 15 0.65 10.68 -42.30
C ARG A 15 1.06 9.28 -41.83
N SER A 16 1.05 8.29 -42.73
CA SER A 16 1.50 6.93 -42.40
C SER A 16 2.96 6.91 -41.97
N GLN A 17 3.84 7.61 -42.71
CA GLN A 17 5.27 7.71 -42.35
C GLN A 17 5.50 8.43 -41.03
N GLU A 18 4.71 9.47 -40.73
CA GLU A 18 4.77 10.16 -39.43
C GLU A 18 4.32 9.25 -38.29
N ILE A 19 3.26 8.47 -38.49
CA ILE A 19 2.79 7.47 -37.52
C ILE A 19 3.85 6.39 -37.31
N ASP A 20 4.42 5.83 -38.38
CA ASP A 20 5.48 4.81 -38.28
C ASP A 20 6.71 5.34 -37.53
N LYS A 21 7.10 6.59 -37.80
CA LYS A 21 8.19 7.25 -37.07
C LYS A 21 7.86 7.43 -35.59
N GLN A 22 6.64 7.87 -35.25
CA GLN A 22 6.20 7.98 -33.85
C GLN A 22 6.21 6.61 -33.16
N ILE A 23 5.71 5.56 -33.82
CA ILE A 23 5.71 4.19 -33.28
C ILE A 23 7.14 3.71 -33.02
N GLU A 24 8.09 3.96 -33.93
CA GLU A 24 9.49 3.61 -33.72
C GLU A 24 10.12 4.37 -32.55
N GLU A 25 9.87 5.68 -32.46
CA GLU A 25 10.39 6.51 -31.37
C GLU A 25 9.84 6.07 -30.02
N ASP A 26 8.54 5.80 -29.94
CA ASP A 26 7.89 5.29 -28.74
C ASP A 26 8.38 3.89 -28.39
N SER A 27 8.55 3.00 -29.38
CA SER A 27 9.15 1.68 -29.17
C SER A 27 10.55 1.77 -28.54
N ARG A 28 11.39 2.71 -29.01
CA ARG A 28 12.73 2.95 -28.43
C ARG A 28 12.65 3.50 -27.01
N LYS A 29 11.68 4.35 -26.69
CA LYS A 29 11.45 4.85 -25.32
C LYS A 29 10.97 3.73 -24.41
N PHE A 30 9.95 2.97 -24.81
CA PHE A 30 9.41 1.84 -24.02
C PHE A 30 10.46 0.78 -23.74
N LYS A 31 11.35 0.48 -24.69
CA LYS A 31 12.48 -0.45 -24.47
C LYS A 31 13.49 0.02 -23.42
N LYS A 32 13.50 1.31 -23.08
CA LYS A 32 14.38 1.90 -22.06
C LYS A 32 13.67 2.15 -20.73
N GLU A 33 12.36 1.94 -20.66
CA GLU A 33 11.61 2.07 -19.42
C GLU A 33 11.81 0.82 -18.54
N CYS A 34 12.14 1.05 -17.28
CA CYS A 34 12.20 -0.01 -16.28
C CYS A 34 10.81 -0.22 -15.69
N LYS A 35 10.21 -1.37 -15.99
CA LYS A 35 8.89 -1.73 -15.51
C LYS A 35 8.97 -2.38 -14.13
N ILE A 36 8.33 -1.74 -13.15
CA ILE A 36 8.26 -2.23 -11.76
C ILE A 36 6.82 -2.60 -11.43
N LEU A 37 6.64 -3.81 -10.93
CA LEU A 37 5.32 -4.30 -10.50
C LEU A 37 5.23 -4.39 -8.98
N LEU A 38 4.27 -3.70 -8.37
CA LEU A 38 3.98 -3.78 -6.95
C LEU A 38 2.97 -4.89 -6.69
N LEU A 39 3.41 -5.98 -6.04
CA LEU A 39 2.56 -7.12 -5.67
C LEU A 39 2.47 -7.27 -4.16
N GLY A 40 1.46 -7.99 -3.68
CA GLY A 40 1.26 -8.24 -2.25
C GLY A 40 -0.21 -8.26 -1.85
N SER A 41 -0.49 -8.77 -0.66
CA SER A 41 -1.84 -8.86 -0.08
C SER A 41 -2.51 -7.49 0.05
N GLY A 42 -3.83 -7.47 0.27
CA GLY A 42 -4.54 -6.24 0.63
C GLY A 42 -3.91 -5.59 1.87
N GLU A 43 -3.77 -4.26 1.85
CA GLU A 43 -3.19 -3.45 2.93
C GLU A 43 -1.70 -3.66 3.27
N SER A 44 -0.96 -4.44 2.48
CA SER A 44 0.49 -4.62 2.66
C SER A 44 1.34 -3.33 2.52
N GLY A 45 0.75 -2.23 2.01
CA GLY A 45 1.41 -0.92 1.87
C GLY A 45 1.84 -0.54 0.45
N LYS A 46 1.42 -1.30 -0.58
CA LYS A 46 1.73 -1.00 -2.00
C LYS A 46 1.38 0.43 -2.41
N SER A 47 0.13 0.85 -2.22
CA SER A 47 -0.30 2.20 -2.60
C SER A 47 0.39 3.29 -1.76
N THR A 48 0.80 2.98 -0.52
CA THR A 48 1.63 3.90 0.28
C THR A 48 3.01 4.09 -0.34
N ILE A 49 3.61 3.04 -0.90
CA ILE A 49 4.89 3.15 -1.63
C ILE A 49 4.74 4.01 -2.88
N VAL A 50 3.64 3.86 -3.64
CA VAL A 50 3.37 4.75 -4.79
C VAL A 50 3.25 6.21 -4.35
N LYS A 51 2.53 6.47 -3.25
CA LYS A 51 2.43 7.81 -2.67
C LYS A 51 3.80 8.37 -2.28
N GLN A 52 4.68 7.53 -1.72
CA GLN A 52 6.06 7.93 -1.43
C GLN A 52 6.86 8.24 -2.70
N MET A 53 6.67 7.51 -3.80
CA MET A 53 7.36 7.83 -5.07
C MET A 53 6.99 9.22 -5.56
N LYS A 54 5.73 9.62 -5.40
CA LYS A 54 5.29 10.98 -5.71
C LYS A 54 5.99 12.03 -4.84
N ILE A 55 6.07 11.79 -3.53
CA ILE A 55 6.76 12.68 -2.58
C ILE A 55 8.25 12.80 -2.89
N ILE A 56 8.90 11.68 -3.20
CA ILE A 56 10.35 11.61 -3.35
C ILE A 56 10.81 12.08 -4.73
N HIS A 57 10.06 11.76 -5.80
CA HIS A 57 10.50 11.92 -7.19
C HIS A 57 9.62 12.83 -8.06
N GLN A 58 8.48 13.32 -7.55
CA GLN A 58 7.55 14.16 -8.33
C GLN A 58 7.15 15.46 -7.62
N ASN A 59 8.02 16.01 -6.78
CA ASN A 59 7.80 17.27 -6.05
C ASN A 59 6.59 17.27 -5.10
N GLY A 60 6.21 16.11 -4.56
CA GLY A 60 5.15 16.05 -3.57
C GLY A 60 3.74 16.21 -4.13
N TYR A 61 2.83 16.57 -3.24
CA TYR A 61 1.43 16.83 -3.56
C TYR A 61 1.13 18.31 -3.60
N THR A 62 0.50 18.76 -4.68
CA THR A 62 -0.06 20.12 -4.74
C THR A 62 -1.22 20.27 -3.77
N LYS A 63 -1.54 21.51 -3.38
CA LYS A 63 -2.71 21.79 -2.50
C LYS A 63 -4.02 21.21 -3.03
N LYS A 64 -4.22 21.23 -4.35
CA LYS A 64 -5.39 20.66 -5.00
C LYS A 64 -5.45 19.15 -4.80
N GLU A 65 -4.34 18.45 -5.05
CA GLU A 65 -4.26 17.00 -4.88
C GLU A 65 -4.39 16.59 -3.41
N LEU A 66 -3.85 17.37 -2.48
CA LEU A 66 -4.07 17.15 -1.05
C LEU A 66 -5.56 17.21 -0.70
N LEU A 67 -6.29 18.18 -1.24
CA LEU A 67 -7.73 18.32 -1.02
C LEU A 67 -8.54 17.14 -1.59
N ASP A 68 -8.09 16.49 -2.66
CA ASP A 68 -8.74 15.30 -3.22
C ASP A 68 -8.75 14.12 -2.22
N PHE A 69 -7.80 14.08 -1.27
CA PHE A 69 -7.76 13.06 -0.20
C PHE A 69 -8.66 13.39 0.99
N ARG A 70 -9.16 14.62 1.13
CA ARG A 70 -9.87 15.10 2.33
C ARG A 70 -11.06 14.21 2.68
N GLN A 71 -11.90 13.90 1.70
CA GLN A 71 -13.08 13.06 1.92
C GLN A 71 -12.72 11.61 2.27
N THR A 72 -11.60 11.10 1.73
CA THR A 72 -11.09 9.77 2.11
C THR A 72 -10.64 9.76 3.56
N ILE A 73 -9.96 10.81 4.00
CA ILE A 73 -9.49 10.95 5.39
C ILE A 73 -10.68 11.07 6.36
N TYR A 74 -11.70 11.85 6.01
CA TYR A 74 -12.95 11.92 6.80
C TYR A 74 -13.61 10.56 6.95
N ARG A 75 -13.73 9.80 5.85
CA ARG A 75 -14.26 8.44 5.90
C ARG A 75 -13.39 7.52 6.76
N ASN A 76 -12.08 7.58 6.63
CA ASN A 76 -11.17 6.77 7.45
C ASN A 76 -11.29 7.09 8.95
N LEU A 77 -11.41 8.37 9.32
CA LEU A 77 -11.62 8.80 10.70
C LEU A 77 -12.93 8.23 11.26
N LEU A 78 -14.04 8.43 10.54
CA LEU A 78 -15.37 7.99 10.96
C LEU A 78 -15.50 6.47 11.01
N GLU A 79 -15.11 5.76 9.94
CA GLU A 79 -15.17 4.30 9.88
C GLU A 79 -14.30 3.65 10.96
N SER A 80 -13.14 4.24 11.28
CA SER A 80 -12.32 3.76 12.39
C SER A 80 -13.05 3.91 13.72
N ALA A 81 -13.71 5.05 13.95
CA ALA A 81 -14.48 5.28 15.18
C ALA A 81 -15.65 4.29 15.29
N HIS A 82 -16.39 4.06 14.20
CA HIS A 82 -17.43 3.03 14.13
C HIS A 82 -16.88 1.65 14.49
N ASN A 83 -15.74 1.25 13.93
CA ASN A 83 -15.14 -0.04 14.21
C ASN A 83 -14.76 -0.21 15.70
N ILE A 84 -14.25 0.84 16.35
CA ILE A 84 -13.97 0.82 17.81
C ILE A 84 -15.27 0.64 18.61
N ILE A 85 -16.32 1.42 18.30
CA ILE A 85 -17.59 1.36 19.03
C ILE A 85 -18.26 -0.02 18.86
N LEU A 86 -18.27 -0.55 17.63
CA LEU A 86 -18.78 -1.89 17.35
C LEU A 86 -17.95 -2.98 18.04
N ALA A 87 -16.64 -2.81 18.12
CA ALA A 87 -15.76 -3.71 18.88
C ALA A 87 -16.08 -3.68 20.37
N MET A 88 -16.25 -2.50 20.97
CA MET A 88 -16.65 -2.35 22.38
C MET A 88 -17.94 -3.11 22.69
N ARG A 89 -18.97 -2.93 21.85
CA ARG A 89 -20.25 -3.66 21.96
C ARG A 89 -20.06 -5.18 21.86
N LYS A 90 -19.26 -5.65 20.91
CA LYS A 90 -18.97 -7.09 20.72
C LYS A 90 -18.19 -7.70 21.89
N ILE A 91 -17.25 -6.94 22.45
CA ILE A 91 -16.39 -7.33 23.58
C ILE A 91 -17.19 -7.30 24.89
N GLY A 92 -18.27 -6.53 24.96
CA GLY A 92 -19.09 -6.36 26.16
C GLY A 92 -18.53 -5.34 27.13
N VAL A 93 -17.83 -4.31 26.63
CA VAL A 93 -17.28 -3.20 27.42
C VAL A 93 -17.96 -1.89 27.04
N ASP A 94 -17.96 -0.94 27.97
CA ASP A 94 -18.57 0.38 27.80
C ASP A 94 -17.60 1.49 28.22
N CYS A 95 -17.89 2.73 27.81
CA CYS A 95 -17.07 3.90 28.15
C CYS A 95 -17.02 4.08 29.66
N VAL A 96 -15.82 4.39 30.16
CA VAL A 96 -15.62 4.74 31.57
C VAL A 96 -16.23 6.12 31.83
N GLN A 97 -16.07 7.05 30.90
CA GLN A 97 -16.66 8.39 31.00
C GLN A 97 -18.14 8.37 30.55
N PRO A 98 -19.10 8.79 31.39
CA PRO A 98 -20.52 8.80 31.05
C PRO A 98 -20.85 9.64 29.81
N GLU A 99 -20.15 10.76 29.62
CA GLU A 99 -20.34 11.66 28.47
C GLU A 99 -20.02 10.96 27.14
N ASN A 100 -19.04 10.05 27.15
CA ASN A 100 -18.66 9.29 25.97
C ASN A 100 -19.73 8.29 25.54
N ARG A 101 -20.57 7.80 26.45
CA ARG A 101 -21.69 6.89 26.10
C ARG A 101 -22.74 7.56 25.22
N ALA A 102 -23.04 8.83 25.48
CA ALA A 102 -23.95 9.59 24.61
C ALA A 102 -23.31 9.93 23.26
N ARG A 103 -21.98 10.11 23.24
CA ARG A 103 -21.22 10.39 22.02
C ARG A 103 -21.16 9.18 21.08
N THR A 104 -21.09 7.95 21.59
CA THR A 104 -20.99 6.76 20.74
C THR A 104 -22.18 6.62 19.80
N GLU A 105 -23.41 6.84 20.26
CA GLU A 105 -24.60 6.80 19.39
C GLU A 105 -24.55 7.90 18.34
N ARG A 106 -24.21 9.13 18.73
CA ARG A 106 -24.08 10.26 17.78
C ARG A 106 -23.03 10.00 16.70
N ILE A 107 -21.90 9.39 17.07
CA ILE A 107 -20.85 9.03 16.11
C ILE A 107 -21.34 7.94 15.15
N LEU A 108 -22.07 6.94 15.65
CA LEU A 108 -22.63 5.86 14.81
C LEU A 108 -23.67 6.37 13.81
N ASP A 109 -24.47 7.37 14.20
CA ASP A 109 -25.49 7.98 13.34
C ASP A 109 -24.92 9.03 12.36
N TYR A 110 -23.66 9.44 12.53
CA TYR A 110 -23.03 10.44 11.66
C TYR A 110 -22.57 9.82 10.34
N GLU A 111 -22.77 10.55 9.24
CA GLU A 111 -22.38 10.13 7.90
C GLU A 111 -21.51 11.18 7.20
N VAL A 112 -20.50 10.71 6.46
CA VAL A 112 -19.71 11.56 5.56
C VAL A 112 -20.34 11.55 4.18
N LEU A 113 -20.86 12.70 3.74
CA LEU A 113 -21.52 12.82 2.45
C LEU A 113 -20.50 12.85 1.29
N ALA A 114 -20.93 12.31 0.14
CA ALA A 114 -20.16 12.28 -1.09
C ALA A 114 -20.10 13.65 -1.82
N ASP A 115 -19.86 14.74 -1.09
CA ASP A 115 -19.82 16.11 -1.59
C ASP A 115 -18.44 16.75 -1.36
N SER A 116 -17.91 17.44 -2.38
CA SER A 116 -16.63 18.16 -2.31
C SER A 116 -16.69 19.39 -1.40
N ALA A 117 -17.88 19.97 -1.21
CA ALA A 117 -18.13 21.06 -0.28
C ALA A 117 -18.34 20.60 1.18
N PHE A 118 -18.38 19.28 1.42
CA PHE A 118 -18.58 18.73 2.76
C PHE A 118 -17.39 19.03 3.68
N TYR A 119 -17.71 19.49 4.89
CA TYR A 119 -16.76 19.64 5.99
C TYR A 119 -17.18 18.71 7.14
N PHE A 120 -16.19 18.08 7.76
CA PHE A 120 -16.43 17.26 8.94
C PHE A 120 -16.87 18.14 10.09
N ALA A 121 -17.92 17.74 10.80
CA ALA A 121 -18.47 18.55 11.87
C ALA A 121 -17.50 18.62 13.06
N GLU A 122 -17.19 19.82 13.53
CA GLU A 122 -16.23 20.05 14.62
C GLU A 122 -16.63 19.32 15.92
N ASP A 123 -17.92 19.27 16.22
CA ASP A 123 -18.44 18.58 17.40
C ASP A 123 -18.31 17.06 17.28
N MET A 124 -18.45 16.50 16.07
CA MET A 124 -18.18 15.08 15.80
C MET A 124 -16.69 14.76 15.90
N ALA A 125 -15.82 15.63 15.37
CA ALA A 125 -14.38 15.46 15.49
C ALA A 125 -13.94 15.47 16.96
N ARG A 126 -14.50 16.39 17.76
CA ARG A 126 -14.28 16.44 19.21
C ARG A 126 -14.80 15.18 19.91
N ALA A 127 -16.00 14.72 19.57
CA ALA A 127 -16.56 13.49 20.14
C ALA A 127 -15.66 12.26 19.88
N ILE A 128 -15.13 12.13 18.66
CA ILE A 128 -14.19 11.04 18.31
C ILE A 128 -12.88 11.18 19.08
N TYR A 129 -12.34 12.40 19.20
CA TYR A 129 -11.14 12.65 19.99
C TYR A 129 -11.33 12.27 21.46
N GLU A 130 -12.44 12.69 22.08
CA GLU A 130 -12.74 12.41 23.49
C GLU A 130 -13.04 10.93 23.76
N LEU A 131 -13.65 10.23 22.80
CA LEU A 131 -13.79 8.77 22.84
C LEU A 131 -12.41 8.10 22.84
N TRP A 132 -11.48 8.57 22.00
CA TRP A 132 -10.12 8.02 21.94
C TRP A 132 -9.31 8.25 23.23
N GLN A 133 -9.64 9.30 23.99
CA GLN A 133 -9.06 9.55 25.32
C GLN A 133 -9.72 8.74 26.44
N ASP A 134 -10.79 7.97 26.18
CA ASP A 134 -11.47 7.21 27.22
C ASP A 134 -10.55 6.13 27.81
N PRO A 135 -10.49 5.97 29.15
CA PRO A 135 -9.67 4.93 29.79
C PRO A 135 -9.98 3.49 29.34
N ILE A 136 -11.13 3.23 28.71
CA ILE A 136 -11.45 1.90 28.17
C ILE A 136 -10.62 1.55 26.92
N ILE A 137 -10.15 2.54 26.16
CA ILE A 137 -9.53 2.35 24.84
C ILE A 137 -8.32 1.40 24.85
N PRO A 138 -7.36 1.49 25.79
CA PRO A 138 -6.26 0.53 25.86
C PRO A 138 -6.74 -0.93 25.96
N THR A 139 -7.80 -1.18 26.75
CA THR A 139 -8.39 -2.52 26.92
C THR A 139 -9.00 -3.03 25.61
N VAL A 140 -9.67 -2.16 24.86
CA VAL A 140 -10.23 -2.49 23.54
C VAL A 140 -9.11 -2.79 22.55
N MET A 141 -8.04 -1.99 22.56
CA MET A 141 -6.90 -2.12 21.65
C MET A 141 -6.05 -3.37 21.92
N ASP A 142 -5.96 -3.84 23.16
CA ASP A 142 -5.31 -5.10 23.50
C ASP A 142 -6.07 -6.33 22.92
N ARG A 143 -7.34 -6.14 22.54
CA ARG A 143 -8.17 -7.15 21.83
C ARG A 143 -8.35 -6.83 20.34
N SER A 144 -7.50 -5.97 19.76
CA SER A 144 -7.57 -5.55 18.35
C SER A 144 -7.43 -6.67 17.32
N SER A 145 -6.99 -7.87 17.70
CA SER A 145 -7.01 -9.05 16.83
C SER A 145 -8.41 -9.65 16.63
N GLU A 146 -9.39 -9.32 17.47
CA GLU A 146 -10.75 -9.89 17.44
C GLU A 146 -11.73 -9.13 16.54
N PHE A 147 -11.30 -7.97 16.06
CA PHE A 147 -12.04 -7.11 15.16
C PHE A 147 -11.08 -6.50 14.15
N TYR A 148 -11.64 -5.83 13.17
CA TYR A 148 -10.84 -5.14 12.19
C TYR A 148 -10.75 -3.66 12.53
N LEU A 149 -9.54 -3.13 12.48
CA LEU A 149 -9.24 -1.71 12.59
C LEU A 149 -8.10 -1.40 11.64
N MET A 150 -8.17 -0.26 10.95
CA MET A 150 -7.05 0.16 10.11
C MET A 150 -5.84 0.58 10.95
N ASP A 151 -4.63 0.25 10.51
CA ASP A 151 -3.41 0.50 11.30
C ASP A 151 -3.19 1.98 11.65
N SER A 152 -3.62 2.89 10.76
CA SER A 152 -3.49 4.35 10.99
C SER A 152 -4.62 4.95 11.83
N ALA A 153 -5.56 4.15 12.37
CA ALA A 153 -6.69 4.66 13.15
C ALA A 153 -6.24 5.55 14.31
N GLY A 154 -5.26 5.09 15.12
CA GLY A 154 -4.75 5.86 16.26
C GLY A 154 -4.15 7.22 15.87
N TYR A 155 -3.53 7.33 14.69
CA TYR A 155 -3.08 8.62 14.16
C TYR A 155 -4.25 9.54 13.86
N PHE A 156 -5.27 9.05 13.14
CA PHE A 156 -6.43 9.87 12.79
C PHE A 156 -7.23 10.31 14.01
N PHE A 157 -7.37 9.47 15.02
CA PHE A 157 -8.03 9.85 16.28
C PHE A 157 -7.26 10.93 17.04
N THR A 158 -5.93 10.84 17.09
CA THR A 158 -5.08 11.86 17.72
C THR A 158 -5.19 13.19 16.99
N GLU A 159 -5.28 13.14 15.66
CA GLU A 159 -5.39 14.31 14.79
C GLU A 159 -6.84 14.78 14.54
N ALA A 160 -7.83 14.16 15.19
CA ALA A 160 -9.24 14.37 14.88
C ALA A 160 -9.65 15.84 15.00
N LEU A 161 -9.17 16.55 16.02
CA LEU A 161 -9.45 17.98 16.21
C LEU A 161 -8.92 18.85 15.05
N ARG A 162 -7.73 18.54 14.52
CA ARG A 162 -7.17 19.25 13.35
C ARG A 162 -7.93 18.90 12.07
N ILE A 163 -8.32 17.63 11.91
CA ILE A 163 -9.07 17.14 10.76
C ILE A 163 -10.48 17.76 10.73
N GLY A 164 -11.09 17.98 11.90
CA GLY A 164 -12.43 18.56 12.02
C GLY A 164 -12.52 20.06 11.76
N THR A 165 -11.40 20.78 11.56
CA THR A 165 -11.48 22.23 11.35
C THR A 165 -12.03 22.58 9.95
N PRO A 166 -12.82 23.65 9.80
CA PRO A 166 -13.31 24.09 8.49
C PRO A 166 -12.19 24.48 7.51
N SER A 167 -11.03 24.89 8.03
CA SER A 167 -9.84 25.23 7.24
C SER A 167 -8.92 24.04 6.97
N TYR A 168 -9.35 22.81 7.33
CA TYR A 168 -8.53 21.62 7.18
C TYR A 168 -8.11 21.36 5.73
N VAL A 169 -6.79 21.30 5.55
CA VAL A 169 -6.12 20.84 4.33
C VAL A 169 -5.25 19.64 4.73
N PRO A 170 -5.43 18.47 4.07
CA PRO A 170 -4.60 17.32 4.34
C PRO A 170 -3.11 17.59 4.16
N THR A 171 -2.30 16.97 5.02
CA THR A 171 -0.84 16.95 4.90
C THR A 171 -0.39 15.72 4.12
N GLU A 172 0.87 15.68 3.67
CA GLU A 172 1.44 14.47 3.06
C GLU A 172 1.41 13.28 4.03
N THR A 173 1.56 13.51 5.34
CA THR A 173 1.43 12.47 6.37
C THR A 173 0.00 11.92 6.42
N ASP A 174 -1.02 12.79 6.33
CA ASP A 174 -2.42 12.36 6.24
C ASP A 174 -2.62 11.51 4.98
N VAL A 175 -2.11 11.95 3.83
CA VAL A 175 -2.22 11.24 2.55
C VAL A 175 -1.55 9.86 2.60
N LEU A 176 -0.35 9.76 3.17
CA LEU A 176 0.36 8.48 3.33
C LEU A 176 -0.40 7.48 4.19
N ARG A 177 -1.10 7.98 5.22
CA ARG A 177 -1.88 7.18 6.17
C ARG A 177 -3.31 6.91 5.73
N ALA A 178 -3.82 7.71 4.80
CA ALA A 178 -5.15 7.55 4.24
C ALA A 178 -5.26 6.25 3.45
N ARG A 179 -6.38 5.58 3.65
CA ARG A 179 -6.70 4.30 3.06
C ARG A 179 -7.88 4.41 2.12
N ALA A 180 -7.63 4.04 0.88
CA ALA A 180 -8.66 3.74 -0.11
C ALA A 180 -8.44 2.30 -0.59
N LYS A 181 -9.52 1.57 -0.85
CA LYS A 181 -9.43 0.23 -1.44
C LYS A 181 -8.97 0.38 -2.89
N SER A 182 -7.74 -0.03 -3.20
CA SER A 182 -7.21 -0.02 -4.56
C SER A 182 -7.92 -1.07 -5.41
N THR A 183 -8.54 -0.64 -6.51
CA THR A 183 -9.20 -1.49 -7.49
C THR A 183 -8.53 -1.33 -8.86
N GLY A 184 -8.47 -2.41 -9.63
CA GLY A 184 -7.83 -2.40 -10.94
C GLY A 184 -6.31 -2.25 -10.89
N ILE A 185 -5.77 -1.57 -11.90
CA ILE A 185 -4.34 -1.33 -12.12
C ILE A 185 -4.16 0.18 -12.24
N THR A 186 -3.25 0.75 -11.45
CA THR A 186 -2.85 2.15 -11.55
C THR A 186 -1.40 2.21 -11.98
N GLU A 187 -1.12 3.05 -12.97
CA GLU A 187 0.22 3.26 -13.51
C GLU A 187 0.79 4.59 -13.03
N THR A 188 2.08 4.61 -12.70
CA THR A 188 2.79 5.85 -12.35
C THR A 188 4.13 5.85 -13.03
N ARG A 189 4.46 6.94 -13.71
CA ARG A 189 5.74 7.15 -14.39
C ARG A 189 6.53 8.24 -13.68
N PHE A 190 7.80 7.99 -13.41
CA PHE A 190 8.70 8.99 -12.82
C PHE A 190 10.15 8.73 -13.24
N MET A 191 10.98 9.76 -13.14
CA MET A 191 12.42 9.65 -13.34
C MET A 191 13.11 9.34 -12.02
N LEU A 192 13.86 8.23 -11.98
CA LEU A 192 14.79 7.91 -10.92
C LEU A 192 16.21 8.19 -11.42
N ASP A 193 16.67 9.43 -11.20
CA ASP A 193 17.86 9.98 -11.85
C ASP A 193 17.77 9.89 -13.37
N ALA A 194 18.58 9.02 -13.99
CA ALA A 194 18.58 8.79 -15.44
C ALA A 194 17.65 7.63 -15.88
N LEU A 195 17.06 6.88 -14.94
CA LEU A 195 16.19 5.74 -15.24
C LEU A 195 14.73 6.17 -15.31
N ALA A 196 14.07 5.90 -16.44
CA ALA A 196 12.64 6.05 -16.57
C ALA A 196 11.94 4.86 -15.89
N ILE A 197 11.23 5.11 -14.79
CA ILE A 197 10.49 4.08 -14.05
C ILE A 197 9.03 4.11 -14.46
N HIS A 198 8.50 2.94 -14.82
CA HIS A 198 7.08 2.71 -15.03
C HIS A 198 6.57 1.73 -13.98
N MET A 199 5.92 2.26 -12.95
CA MET A 199 5.44 1.51 -11.79
C MET A 199 3.96 1.16 -11.93
N PHE A 200 3.63 -0.09 -11.63
CA PHE A 200 2.26 -0.63 -11.67
C PHE A 200 1.83 -1.01 -10.26
N ASP A 201 0.80 -0.35 -9.73
CA ASP A 201 0.11 -0.73 -8.50
C ASP A 201 -1.17 -1.49 -8.83
N VAL A 202 -1.27 -2.70 -8.30
CA VAL A 202 -2.43 -3.57 -8.54
C VAL A 202 -3.17 -3.84 -7.24
N GLY A 203 -4.50 -3.96 -7.32
CA GLY A 203 -5.31 -4.33 -6.17
C GLY A 203 -4.84 -5.64 -5.52
N GLY A 204 -4.61 -5.62 -4.21
CA GLY A 204 -4.05 -6.77 -3.45
C GLY A 204 -5.08 -7.82 -3.02
N GLN A 205 -6.37 -7.48 -3.09
CA GLN A 205 -7.47 -8.36 -2.69
C GLN A 205 -7.67 -9.49 -3.69
N ARG A 206 -8.16 -10.64 -3.21
CA ARG A 206 -8.32 -11.84 -4.05
C ARG A 206 -9.15 -11.58 -5.32
N SER A 207 -10.19 -10.75 -5.24
CA SER A 207 -11.03 -10.38 -6.38
C SER A 207 -10.27 -9.64 -7.50
N GLU A 208 -9.20 -8.93 -7.14
CA GLU A 208 -8.42 -8.11 -8.07
C GLU A 208 -7.28 -8.89 -8.74
N ARG A 209 -6.84 -10.01 -8.16
CA ARG A 209 -5.66 -10.76 -8.62
C ARG A 209 -5.78 -11.32 -10.02
N LYS A 210 -7.00 -11.61 -10.50
CA LYS A 210 -7.24 -12.05 -11.89
C LYS A 210 -6.79 -11.00 -12.92
N LYS A 211 -6.76 -9.71 -12.54
CA LYS A 211 -6.36 -8.61 -13.42
C LYS A 211 -4.83 -8.48 -13.52
N TRP A 212 -4.07 -9.09 -12.62
CA TRP A 212 -2.61 -8.92 -12.55
C TRP A 212 -1.90 -9.38 -13.82
N ILE A 213 -2.41 -10.41 -14.49
CA ILE A 213 -1.81 -10.95 -15.72
C ILE A 213 -1.63 -9.87 -16.81
N HIS A 214 -2.47 -8.83 -16.83
CA HIS A 214 -2.41 -7.73 -17.79
C HIS A 214 -1.17 -6.84 -17.64
N CYS A 215 -0.39 -6.99 -16.58
CA CYS A 215 0.83 -6.21 -16.35
C CYS A 215 2.11 -7.06 -16.22
N PHE A 216 2.05 -8.37 -16.49
CA PHE A 216 3.19 -9.29 -16.28
C PHE A 216 4.23 -9.28 -17.40
N GLU A 217 3.91 -8.74 -18.57
CA GLU A 217 4.85 -8.69 -19.69
C GLU A 217 6.00 -7.70 -19.43
N SER A 218 7.22 -8.11 -19.75
CA SER A 218 8.44 -7.29 -19.71
C SER A 218 8.68 -6.58 -18.36
N VAL A 219 8.40 -7.26 -17.25
CA VAL A 219 8.65 -6.73 -15.90
C VAL A 219 10.13 -6.89 -15.54
N THR A 220 10.82 -5.76 -15.32
CA THR A 220 12.24 -5.73 -14.92
C THR A 220 12.41 -6.16 -13.46
N SER A 221 11.51 -5.73 -12.57
CA SER A 221 11.60 -6.03 -11.14
C SER A 221 10.22 -6.06 -10.47
N ILE A 222 10.06 -6.94 -9.48
CA ILE A 222 8.85 -6.98 -8.64
C ILE A 222 9.21 -6.43 -7.27
N ILE A 223 8.40 -5.49 -6.77
CA ILE A 223 8.40 -5.13 -5.37
C ILE A 223 7.23 -5.88 -4.72
N PHE A 224 7.54 -6.94 -3.99
CA PHE A 224 6.55 -7.69 -3.23
C PHE A 224 6.43 -7.12 -1.82
N CYS A 225 5.26 -6.59 -1.48
CA CYS A 225 4.97 -6.02 -0.17
C CYS A 225 4.22 -7.03 0.70
N THR A 226 4.70 -7.23 1.92
CA THR A 226 3.98 -7.96 2.97
C THR A 226 4.04 -7.15 4.26
N ALA A 227 2.98 -7.21 5.06
CA ALA A 227 2.90 -6.52 6.34
C ALA A 227 3.31 -7.47 7.45
N LEU A 228 4.42 -7.17 8.14
CA LEU A 228 4.89 -7.97 9.27
C LEU A 228 3.85 -8.08 10.38
N SER A 229 3.07 -7.02 10.59
CA SER A 229 2.06 -6.92 11.66
C SER A 229 0.80 -7.78 11.47
N GLU A 230 0.66 -8.47 10.34
CA GLU A 230 -0.53 -9.25 9.98
C GLU A 230 -0.46 -10.73 10.45
N TYR A 231 0.55 -11.11 11.22
CA TYR A 231 0.79 -12.50 11.66
C TYR A 231 -0.31 -13.08 12.56
N ASP A 232 -1.07 -12.24 13.24
CA ASP A 232 -2.15 -12.60 14.18
C ASP A 232 -3.55 -12.28 13.63
N GLN A 233 -3.63 -11.73 12.42
CA GLN A 233 -4.87 -11.26 11.83
C GLN A 233 -5.46 -12.27 10.83
N VAL A 234 -6.78 -12.18 10.63
CA VAL A 234 -7.52 -12.95 9.62
C VAL A 234 -7.92 -12.06 8.43
N LEU A 235 -8.12 -12.66 7.25
CA LEU A 235 -8.56 -11.92 6.08
C LEU A 235 -9.93 -11.29 6.28
N LEU A 236 -10.12 -10.10 5.70
CA LEU A 236 -11.43 -9.47 5.62
C LEU A 236 -12.39 -10.30 4.77
N GLU A 237 -11.88 -10.88 3.69
CA GLU A 237 -12.64 -11.70 2.75
C GLU A 237 -12.96 -13.10 3.31
N GLU A 238 -12.18 -13.59 4.28
CA GLU A 238 -12.32 -14.95 4.82
C GLU A 238 -11.79 -15.06 6.26
N ARG A 239 -12.71 -15.12 7.24
CA ARG A 239 -12.37 -15.03 8.67
C ARG A 239 -11.57 -16.21 9.24
N ASN A 240 -11.47 -17.33 8.51
CA ASN A 240 -10.74 -18.51 8.97
C ASN A 240 -9.30 -18.58 8.42
N GLN A 241 -8.93 -17.64 7.55
CA GLN A 241 -7.62 -17.62 6.90
C GLN A 241 -6.73 -16.55 7.53
N ASN A 242 -5.57 -16.95 8.04
CA ASN A 242 -4.55 -16.04 8.54
C ASN A 242 -3.94 -15.19 7.40
N ARG A 243 -3.78 -13.88 7.62
CA ARG A 243 -3.29 -12.95 6.60
C ARG A 243 -1.83 -13.18 6.21
N MET A 244 -0.96 -13.49 7.17
CA MET A 244 0.45 -13.78 6.89
C MET A 244 0.62 -15.08 6.11
N GLU A 245 -0.11 -16.13 6.46
CA GLU A 245 -0.12 -17.38 5.69
C GLU A 245 -0.65 -17.18 4.26
N GLU A 246 -1.72 -16.38 4.08
CA GLU A 246 -2.17 -15.97 2.75
C GLU A 246 -1.08 -15.22 1.98
N SER A 247 -0.33 -14.33 2.64
CA SER A 247 0.78 -13.61 2.02
C SER A 247 1.92 -14.53 1.59
N LEU A 248 2.21 -15.60 2.35
CA LEU A 248 3.21 -16.61 2.00
C LEU A 248 2.76 -17.44 0.80
N VAL A 249 1.51 -17.88 0.76
CA VAL A 249 0.93 -18.59 -0.40
C VAL A 249 0.95 -17.72 -1.64
N LEU A 250 0.58 -16.45 -1.51
CA LEU A 250 0.63 -15.49 -2.60
C LEU A 250 2.06 -15.30 -3.11
N PHE A 251 3.04 -15.15 -2.21
CA PHE A 251 4.44 -15.03 -2.60
C PHE A 251 4.96 -16.27 -3.31
N ASP A 252 4.65 -17.47 -2.82
CA ASP A 252 5.02 -18.74 -3.46
C ASP A 252 4.51 -18.80 -4.91
N SER A 253 3.27 -18.38 -5.16
CA SER A 253 2.70 -18.32 -6.51
C SER A 253 3.39 -17.30 -7.43
N VAL A 254 3.86 -16.18 -6.87
CA VAL A 254 4.53 -15.12 -7.62
C VAL A 254 5.96 -15.54 -7.94
N ILE A 255 6.75 -15.89 -6.92
CA ILE A 255 8.19 -16.15 -7.08
C ILE A 255 8.48 -17.38 -7.95
N ASN A 256 7.56 -18.35 -8.00
CA ASN A 256 7.69 -19.54 -8.84
C ASN A 256 6.89 -19.45 -10.14
N SER A 257 6.37 -18.28 -10.49
CA SER A 257 5.65 -18.06 -11.74
C SER A 257 6.58 -18.09 -12.95
N ARG A 258 6.17 -18.78 -14.02
CA ARG A 258 6.88 -18.81 -15.30
C ARG A 258 7.09 -17.41 -15.91
N TRP A 259 6.22 -16.46 -15.57
CA TRP A 259 6.30 -15.08 -16.07
C TRP A 259 7.50 -14.31 -15.51
N PHE A 260 8.06 -14.74 -14.38
CA PHE A 260 9.06 -13.97 -13.62
C PHE A 260 10.41 -14.67 -13.48
N LEU A 261 10.70 -15.67 -14.33
CA LEU A 261 11.92 -16.48 -14.26
C LEU A 261 13.24 -15.67 -14.38
N ARG A 262 13.18 -14.46 -14.94
CA ARG A 262 14.33 -13.56 -15.08
C ARG A 262 14.16 -12.26 -14.29
N THR A 263 13.10 -12.15 -13.51
CA THR A 263 12.78 -10.94 -12.77
C THR A 263 13.42 -10.99 -11.37
N SER A 264 13.96 -9.86 -10.92
CA SER A 264 14.41 -9.75 -9.54
C SER A 264 13.26 -9.44 -8.59
N ILE A 265 13.34 -9.95 -7.36
CA ILE A 265 12.32 -9.74 -6.34
C ILE A 265 12.89 -8.85 -5.24
N ILE A 266 12.28 -7.70 -5.02
CA ILE A 266 12.52 -6.84 -3.86
C ILE A 266 11.41 -7.17 -2.87
N LEU A 267 11.76 -7.73 -1.71
CA LEU A 267 10.80 -8.14 -0.70
C LEU A 267 10.72 -7.07 0.41
N PHE A 268 9.61 -6.36 0.46
CA PHE A 268 9.34 -5.40 1.53
C PHE A 268 8.57 -6.06 2.66
N LEU A 269 9.25 -6.21 3.79
CA LEU A 269 8.70 -6.58 5.08
C LEU A 269 8.25 -5.30 5.80
N ASN A 270 7.07 -4.83 5.42
CA ASN A 270 6.52 -3.53 5.79
C ASN A 270 5.83 -3.54 7.17
N LYS A 271 5.47 -2.35 7.67
CA LYS A 271 4.81 -2.11 8.96
C LYS A 271 5.65 -2.60 10.14
N ILE A 272 6.97 -2.43 10.05
CA ILE A 272 7.91 -2.82 11.12
C ILE A 272 7.64 -2.08 12.43
N ASP A 273 7.12 -0.86 12.37
CA ASP A 273 6.68 -0.07 13.51
C ASP A 273 5.51 -0.73 14.26
N VAL A 274 4.47 -1.12 13.54
CA VAL A 274 3.31 -1.83 14.12
C VAL A 274 3.73 -3.20 14.65
N PHE A 275 4.59 -3.90 13.92
CA PHE A 275 5.14 -5.20 14.34
C PHE A 275 5.93 -5.10 15.66
N LYS A 276 6.81 -4.09 15.78
CA LYS A 276 7.60 -3.82 16.99
C LYS A 276 6.73 -3.60 18.22
N ALA A 277 5.64 -2.85 18.07
CA ALA A 277 4.70 -2.60 19.17
C ALA A 277 3.90 -3.85 19.56
N LYS A 278 3.63 -4.74 18.60
CA LYS A 278 2.76 -5.90 18.78
C LYS A 278 3.46 -7.13 19.36
N ILE A 279 4.70 -7.42 18.94
CA ILE A 279 5.42 -8.64 19.34
C ILE A 279 5.49 -8.88 20.86
N PRO A 280 5.73 -7.88 21.72
CA PRO A 280 5.73 -8.07 23.17
C PRO A 280 4.36 -8.44 23.76
N LYS A 281 3.28 -8.06 23.09
CA LYS A 281 1.89 -8.25 23.55
C LYS A 281 1.26 -9.52 23.00
N VAL A 282 1.52 -9.83 21.74
CA VAL A 282 0.98 -10.98 21.02
C VAL A 282 2.15 -11.83 20.51
N PRO A 283 2.62 -12.82 21.30
CA PRO A 283 3.78 -13.63 20.93
C PRO A 283 3.60 -14.35 19.59
N LEU A 284 4.64 -14.33 18.75
CA LEU A 284 4.60 -14.91 17.40
C LEU A 284 4.39 -16.43 17.45
N GLU A 285 4.90 -17.09 18.49
CA GLU A 285 4.81 -18.53 18.74
C GLU A 285 3.37 -19.05 18.81
N ARG A 286 2.40 -18.18 19.16
CA ARG A 286 0.97 -18.53 19.18
C ARG A 286 0.43 -18.88 17.79
N TYR A 287 0.99 -18.27 16.75
CA TYR A 287 0.57 -18.44 15.37
C TYR A 287 1.58 -19.27 14.56
N PHE A 288 2.86 -19.20 14.94
CA PHE A 288 3.96 -19.88 14.28
C PHE A 288 4.69 -20.78 15.28
N LYS A 289 4.17 -22.01 15.49
CA LYS A 289 4.65 -22.93 16.53
C LYS A 289 6.12 -23.33 16.43
N GLU A 290 6.71 -23.25 15.24
CA GLU A 290 8.13 -23.55 14.98
C GLU A 290 9.07 -22.42 15.41
N TYR A 291 8.55 -21.21 15.63
CA TYR A 291 9.33 -20.10 16.11
C TYR A 291 9.65 -20.26 17.60
N THR A 292 10.90 -20.04 17.99
CA THR A 292 11.39 -20.18 19.38
C THR A 292 12.19 -18.96 19.84
N GLY A 293 12.12 -17.85 19.09
CA GLY A 293 12.94 -16.67 19.33
C GLY A 293 12.44 -15.73 20.43
N GLY A 294 11.27 -15.99 21.02
CA GLY A 294 10.67 -15.13 22.03
C GLY A 294 10.21 -13.78 21.47
N PRO A 295 10.02 -12.77 22.33
CA PRO A 295 9.58 -11.42 21.92
C PRO A 295 10.68 -10.59 21.22
N ASP A 296 11.77 -11.21 20.77
CA ASP A 296 12.84 -10.53 20.04
C ASP A 296 12.37 -10.17 18.62
N ILE A 297 12.21 -8.86 18.39
CA ILE A 297 11.75 -8.30 17.12
C ILE A 297 12.61 -8.74 15.94
N ASN A 298 13.93 -8.77 16.10
CA ASN A 298 14.85 -9.09 15.02
C ASN A 298 14.80 -10.57 14.68
N LYS A 299 14.72 -11.45 15.70
CA LYS A 299 14.54 -12.89 15.48
C LYS A 299 13.19 -13.18 14.83
N ALA A 300 12.12 -12.52 15.28
CA ALA A 300 10.79 -12.67 14.73
C ALA A 300 10.73 -12.24 13.24
N ALA A 301 11.30 -11.07 12.92
CA ALA A 301 11.38 -10.58 11.54
C ALA A 301 12.25 -11.49 10.66
N LYS A 302 13.39 -11.99 11.17
CA LYS A 302 14.25 -12.96 10.46
C LYS A 302 13.54 -14.29 10.23
N TYR A 303 12.73 -14.76 11.18
CA TYR A 303 11.94 -15.98 11.02
C TYR A 303 10.88 -15.82 9.92
N ILE A 304 10.15 -14.71 9.91
CA ILE A 304 9.19 -14.41 8.83
C ILE A 304 9.92 -14.33 7.49
N LEU A 305 11.05 -13.61 7.42
CA LEU A 305 11.87 -13.56 6.21
C LEU A 305 12.29 -14.96 5.74
N TRP A 306 12.75 -15.82 6.66
CA TRP A 306 13.13 -17.20 6.36
C TRP A 306 11.95 -18.00 5.77
N ARG A 307 10.73 -17.83 6.29
CA ARG A 307 9.51 -18.44 5.72
C ARG A 307 9.26 -17.99 4.27
N PHE A 308 9.47 -16.71 3.95
CA PHE A 308 9.38 -16.23 2.56
C PHE A 308 10.50 -16.83 1.70
N MET A 309 11.73 -16.92 2.21
CA MET A 309 12.85 -17.49 1.44
C MET A 309 12.67 -18.97 1.13
N GLN A 310 12.03 -19.74 2.02
CA GLN A 310 11.68 -21.15 1.79
C GLN A 310 10.79 -21.37 0.56
N ALA A 311 9.96 -20.38 0.21
CA ALA A 311 9.10 -20.46 -0.97
C ALA A 311 9.87 -20.29 -2.31
N ASN A 312 11.11 -19.80 -2.28
CA ASN A 312 11.91 -19.49 -3.47
C ASN A 312 12.53 -20.74 -4.13
N ARG A 313 11.70 -21.61 -4.70
CA ARG A 313 12.14 -22.82 -5.41
C ARG A 313 12.78 -22.50 -6.76
N ALA A 314 12.35 -21.41 -7.40
CA ALA A 314 12.92 -20.88 -8.63
C ALA A 314 14.33 -20.28 -8.46
N ARG A 315 14.83 -20.14 -7.22
CA ARG A 315 16.15 -19.58 -6.90
C ARG A 315 16.37 -18.18 -7.50
N LEU A 316 15.30 -17.38 -7.55
CA LEU A 316 15.39 -15.99 -7.98
C LEU A 316 16.20 -15.17 -6.98
N SER A 317 16.80 -14.08 -7.45
CA SER A 317 17.47 -13.12 -6.56
C SER A 317 16.42 -12.36 -5.76
N VAL A 318 16.44 -12.50 -4.43
CA VAL A 318 15.53 -11.81 -3.52
C VAL A 318 16.30 -10.83 -2.64
N TYR A 319 15.85 -9.58 -2.61
CA TYR A 319 16.45 -8.47 -1.87
C TYR A 319 15.48 -8.01 -0.78
N PRO A 320 15.63 -8.50 0.47
CA PRO A 320 14.70 -8.18 1.54
C PRO A 320 15.03 -6.86 2.24
N HIS A 321 14.00 -6.06 2.52
CA HIS A 321 14.10 -4.82 3.27
C HIS A 321 13.01 -4.74 4.33
N LEU A 322 13.39 -4.39 5.56
CA LEU A 322 12.44 -3.97 6.59
C LEU A 322 12.00 -2.54 6.29
N THR A 323 10.70 -2.32 6.16
CA THR A 323 10.17 -1.02 5.75
C THR A 323 9.08 -0.52 6.68
N GLN A 324 9.00 0.80 6.77
CA GLN A 324 7.86 1.53 7.29
C GLN A 324 7.42 2.48 6.18
N ALA A 325 6.44 2.07 5.38
CA ALA A 325 6.03 2.83 4.19
C ALA A 325 5.53 4.26 4.51
N THR A 326 5.13 4.55 5.76
CA THR A 326 4.74 5.90 6.20
C THR A 326 5.93 6.80 6.56
N ASP A 327 7.14 6.26 6.67
CA ASP A 327 8.37 7.02 6.92
C ASP A 327 9.12 7.28 5.61
N THR A 328 9.09 8.55 5.17
CA THR A 328 9.74 8.98 3.94
C THR A 328 11.27 8.81 3.99
N GLY A 329 11.91 8.96 5.16
CA GLY A 329 13.35 8.75 5.33
C GLY A 329 13.73 7.28 5.14
N ASN A 330 12.98 6.38 5.77
CA ASN A 330 13.15 4.94 5.58
C ASN A 330 13.00 4.54 4.11
N ILE A 331 11.96 5.05 3.43
CA ILE A 331 11.70 4.70 2.02
C ILE A 331 12.77 5.28 1.09
N ARG A 332 13.28 6.49 1.33
CA ARG A 332 14.41 7.04 0.55
C ARG A 332 15.65 6.14 0.63
N LEU A 333 16.01 5.67 1.82
CA LEU A 333 17.16 4.77 2.02
C LEU A 333 16.95 3.42 1.33
N VAL A 334 15.76 2.83 1.48
CA VAL A 334 15.42 1.54 0.86
C VAL A 334 15.44 1.66 -0.66
N PHE A 335 14.85 2.72 -1.23
CA PHE A 335 14.87 2.92 -2.69
C PHE A 335 16.25 3.23 -3.24
N ALA A 336 17.14 3.89 -2.48
CA ALA A 336 18.52 4.05 -2.87
C ALA A 336 19.24 2.69 -3.01
N ALA A 337 19.03 1.76 -2.07
CA ALA A 337 19.58 0.40 -2.16
C ALA A 337 18.96 -0.43 -3.31
N VAL A 338 17.65 -0.27 -3.50
CA VAL A 338 16.89 -0.94 -4.57
C VAL A 338 17.29 -0.42 -5.96
N LYS A 339 17.64 0.86 -6.09
CA LYS A 339 18.09 1.47 -7.34
C LYS A 339 19.27 0.73 -7.95
N GLU A 340 20.28 0.36 -7.16
CA GLU A 340 21.45 -0.38 -7.63
C GLU A 340 21.06 -1.74 -8.21
N THR A 341 20.16 -2.44 -7.51
CA THR A 341 19.62 -3.73 -7.95
C THR A 341 18.87 -3.59 -9.28
N ILE A 342 18.00 -2.59 -9.38
CA ILE A 342 17.23 -2.31 -10.60
C ILE A 342 18.17 -1.99 -11.76
N LEU A 343 19.17 -1.14 -11.53
CA LEU A 343 20.13 -0.72 -12.55
C LEU A 343 20.95 -1.92 -13.06
N GLN A 344 21.45 -2.77 -12.16
CA GLN A 344 22.19 -3.98 -12.56
C GLN A 344 21.35 -4.91 -13.43
N ASN A 345 20.08 -5.11 -13.10
CA ASN A 345 19.20 -5.96 -13.90
C ASN A 345 18.86 -5.33 -15.25
N ALA A 346 18.58 -4.02 -15.29
CA ALA A 346 18.34 -3.30 -16.54
C ALA A 346 19.58 -3.32 -17.48
N LEU A 347 20.79 -3.26 -16.91
CA LEU A 347 22.04 -3.38 -17.68
C LEU A 347 22.28 -4.80 -18.22
N LYS A 348 21.94 -5.84 -17.44
CA LYS A 348 21.97 -7.23 -17.92
C LYS A 348 20.97 -7.49 -19.03
N ASP A 349 19.73 -7.00 -18.88
CA ASP A 349 18.68 -7.17 -19.88
C ASP A 349 18.98 -6.44 -21.20
N SER A 350 19.74 -5.33 -21.14
CA SER A 350 20.21 -4.60 -22.32
C SER A 350 21.48 -5.20 -22.96
N GLY A 351 22.05 -6.27 -22.39
CA GLY A 351 23.23 -6.97 -22.92
C GLY A 351 24.53 -6.18 -22.79
N ILE A 352 24.56 -5.18 -21.89
CA ILE A 352 25.75 -4.37 -21.61
C ILE A 352 26.69 -5.05 -20.59
N LEU A 353 26.14 -5.96 -19.77
CA LEU A 353 26.83 -6.71 -18.70
C LEU A 353 26.81 -8.22 -18.92
#